data_AF-A0A315BCC8-F1
#
_entry.id   AF-A0A315BCC8-F1
#
_cell.length_a   1.000
_cell.length_b   1.000
_cell.length_c   1.000
_cell.angle_alpha   90.00
_cell.angle_beta   90.00
_cell.angle_gamma   90.00
#
_symmetry.space_group_name_H-M   'P 1'
#
loop_
_entity.id
_entity.type
_entity.pdbx_description
1 polymer ?
#
loop_
_entity_poly.entity_id
_entity_poly.type
_entity_poly.pdbx_seq_one_letter_code
_entity_poly.pdbx_strand_id
1 'polypeptide(L)'
;MPKMKSMRHVIGYFLFVLSFIAWAAISILPFLNLSIEMGAAITTALIVGGEIAFVLSIALLGKEFLGKINSFFNKLNFFQKGK
;
A
#
# COMPACT_ATOMS: atom_id res chain seq x y z
N MET A 1 -26.58 -15.24 -2.09
CA MET A 1 -26.12 -14.26 -3.09
C MET A 1 -24.76 -13.72 -2.67
N PRO A 2 -23.73 -13.70 -3.54
CA PRO A 2 -22.45 -13.08 -3.21
C PRO A 2 -22.66 -11.56 -2.96
N LYS A 3 -22.19 -11.06 -1.82
CA LYS A 3 -22.22 -9.61 -1.52
C LYS A 3 -21.28 -8.90 -2.51
N MET A 4 -21.84 -8.05 -3.39
CA MET A 4 -21.04 -7.20 -4.26
C MET A 4 -20.18 -6.26 -3.40
N LYS A 5 -18.86 -6.21 -3.64
CA LYS A 5 -17.99 -5.25 -2.94
C LYS A 5 -18.41 -3.84 -3.32
N SER A 6 -18.59 -2.96 -2.33
CA SER A 6 -18.93 -1.57 -2.61
C SER A 6 -17.79 -0.86 -3.33
N MET A 7 -18.10 0.13 -4.18
CA MET A 7 -17.10 0.92 -4.92
C MET A 7 -16.04 1.53 -3.99
N ARG A 8 -16.42 1.89 -2.76
CA ARG A 8 -15.49 2.37 -1.72
C ARG A 8 -14.38 1.36 -1.43
N HIS A 9 -14.72 0.07 -1.34
CA HIS A 9 -13.73 -0.98 -1.10
C HIS A 9 -12.81 -1.16 -2.31
N VAL A 10 -13.34 -1.12 -3.53
CA VAL A 10 -12.53 -1.23 -4.75
C VAL A 10 -11.50 -0.11 -4.81
N ILE A 11 -11.92 1.13 -4.58
CA ILE A 11 -11.04 2.29 -4.53
C ILE A 11 -10.02 2.17 -3.39
N GLY A 12 -10.45 1.73 -2.21
CA GLY A 12 -9.56 1.52 -1.07
C GLY A 12 -8.44 0.52 -1.38
N TYR A 13 -8.76 -0.65 -1.95
CA TYR A 13 -7.74 -1.63 -2.34
C TYR A 13 -6.84 -1.11 -3.47
N PHE A 14 -7.40 -0.36 -4.42
CA PHE A 14 -6.61 0.26 -5.49
C PHE A 14 -5.58 1.26 -4.92
N LEU A 15 -6.01 2.16 -4.03
CA LEU A 15 -5.12 3.12 -3.36
C LEU A 15 -4.05 2.42 -2.51
N PHE A 16 -4.42 1.34 -1.83
CA PHE A 16 -3.47 0.53 -1.06
C PHE A 16 -2.39 -0.06 -1.97
N VAL A 17 -2.75 -0.67 -3.10
CA VAL A 17 -1.76 -1.21 -4.04
C VAL A 17 -0.91 -0.08 -4.64
N LEU A 18 -1.53 1.05 -4.98
CA LEU A 18 -0.84 2.21 -5.56
C LEU A 18 0.22 2.78 -4.61
N SER A 19 -0.01 2.79 -3.29
CA SER A 19 0.99 3.26 -2.33
C SER A 19 2.25 2.37 -2.32
N PHE A 20 2.11 1.05 -2.47
CA PHE A 20 3.27 0.16 -2.60
C PHE A 20 3.96 0.31 -3.96
N ILE A 21 3.22 0.59 -5.03
CA ILE A 21 3.82 0.91 -6.33
C ILE A 21 4.67 2.18 -6.24
N ALA A 22 4.24 3.20 -5.49
CA ALA A 22 5.05 4.40 -5.27
C ALA A 22 6.39 4.08 -4.60
N TRP A 23 6.37 3.22 -3.57
CA TRP A 23 7.59 2.71 -2.92
C TRP A 23 8.47 1.89 -3.86
N ALA A 24 7.88 1.02 -4.68
CA ALA A 24 8.61 0.26 -5.69
C ALA A 24 9.20 1.16 -6.79
N ALA A 25 8.53 2.24 -7.16
CA ALA A 25 9.07 3.22 -8.11
C ALA A 25 10.31 3.91 -7.53
N ILE A 26 10.31 4.26 -6.24
CA ILE A 26 11.47 4.86 -5.55
C ILE A 26 12.70 3.96 -5.64
N SER A 27 12.56 2.63 -5.52
CA SER A 27 13.70 1.72 -5.61
C SER A 27 14.31 1.65 -7.02
N ILE A 28 13.55 2.04 -8.05
CA ILE A 28 14.00 2.04 -9.46
C ILE A 28 14.72 3.36 -9.80
N LEU A 29 14.44 4.46 -9.09
CA LEU A 29 15.01 5.79 -9.39
C LEU A 29 16.54 5.84 -9.54
N PRO A 30 17.34 5.15 -8.70
CA PRO A 30 18.81 5.17 -8.83
C PRO A 30 19.32 4.65 -10.18
N PHE A 31 18.52 3.86 -10.90
CA PHE A 31 18.90 3.27 -12.19
C PHE A 31 18.49 4.13 -13.39
N LEU A 32 17.78 5.24 -13.18
CA LEU A 32 17.23 6.09 -14.25
C LEU A 32 18.18 7.22 -14.70
N ASN A 33 19.42 7.29 -14.18
CA ASN A 33 20.42 8.32 -14.51
C ASN A 33 19.86 9.76 -14.48
N LEU A 34 19.00 10.04 -13.49
CA LEU A 34 18.38 11.35 -13.31
C LEU A 34 19.35 12.34 -12.67
N SER A 35 19.16 13.64 -12.92
CA SER A 35 19.84 14.67 -12.14
C SER A 35 19.40 14.58 -10.66
N ILE A 36 20.29 15.00 -9.76
CA ILE A 36 20.02 14.97 -8.30
C ILE A 36 18.75 15.74 -7.96
N GLU A 37 18.58 16.93 -8.56
CA GLU A 37 17.41 17.79 -8.36
C GLU A 37 16.10 17.10 -8.78
N MET A 38 16.10 16.45 -9.95
CA MET A 38 14.93 15.74 -10.47
C MET A 38 14.64 14.50 -9.64
N GLY A 39 15.67 13.74 -9.27
CA GLY A 39 15.54 12.56 -8.42
C GLY A 39 14.94 12.90 -7.05
N ALA A 40 15.39 13.99 -6.43
CA ALA A 40 14.86 14.48 -5.16
C ALA A 40 13.39 14.92 -5.28
N ALA A 41 13.04 15.66 -6.34
CA ALA A 41 11.67 16.10 -6.58
C ALA A 41 10.70 14.92 -6.79
N ILE A 42 11.07 13.95 -7.64
CA ILE A 42 10.26 12.76 -7.91
C ILE A 42 10.14 11.90 -6.64
N THR A 43 11.24 11.68 -5.92
CA THR A 43 11.22 10.90 -4.67
C THR A 43 10.28 11.54 -3.66
N THR A 44 10.34 12.86 -3.48
CA THR A 44 9.46 13.59 -2.57
C THR A 44 7.99 13.44 -2.98
N ALA A 45 7.68 13.60 -4.27
CA ALA A 45 6.32 13.43 -4.78
C ALA A 45 5.79 11.99 -4.59
N LEU A 46 6.63 10.98 -4.84
CA LEU A 46 6.28 9.57 -4.65
C LEU A 46 6.05 9.22 -3.17
N ILE A 47 6.90 9.70 -2.26
CA ILE A 47 6.74 9.48 -0.82
C ILE A 47 5.44 10.13 -0.35
N VAL A 48 5.28 11.44 -0.57
CA VAL A 48 4.11 12.17 -0.08
C VAL A 48 2.82 11.62 -0.71
N GLY A 49 2.81 11.38 -2.02
CA GLY A 49 1.65 10.79 -2.71
C GLY A 49 1.35 9.36 -2.25
N GLY A 50 2.38 8.55 -2.04
CA GLY A 50 2.27 7.18 -1.54
C GLY A 50 1.66 7.13 -0.14
N GLU A 51 2.16 7.96 0.77
CA GLU A 51 1.63 8.06 2.14
C GLU A 51 0.18 8.55 2.17
N ILE A 52 -0.17 9.56 1.36
CA ILE A 52 -1.57 10.03 1.25
C ILE A 52 -2.48 8.91 0.73
N ALA A 53 -2.06 8.20 -0.32
CA ALA A 53 -2.81 7.07 -0.87
C ALA A 53 -2.98 5.95 0.18
N PHE A 54 -1.94 5.65 0.94
CA PHE A 54 -1.97 4.65 2.01
C PHE A 54 -2.97 5.03 3.11
N VAL A 55 -2.89 6.25 3.64
CA VAL A 55 -3.82 6.73 4.68
C VAL A 55 -5.27 6.73 4.18
N LEU A 56 -5.51 7.22 2.96
CA LEU A 56 -6.84 7.20 2.35
C LEU A 56 -7.36 5.77 2.15
N SER A 57 -6.48 4.83 1.78
CA SER A 57 -6.84 3.43 1.63
C SER A 57 -7.35 2.82 2.95
N ILE A 58 -6.63 3.06 4.06
CA ILE A 58 -7.03 2.59 5.39
C ILE A 58 -8.34 3.27 5.81
N ALA A 59 -8.49 4.56 5.57
CA ALA A 59 -9.72 5.30 5.89
C ALA A 59 -10.95 4.75 5.14
N LEU A 60 -10.79 4.38 3.85
CA LEU A 60 -11.87 3.83 3.02
C LEU A 60 -12.19 2.37 3.34
N LEU A 61 -11.18 1.56 3.68
CA LEU A 61 -11.33 0.13 3.95
C LEU A 61 -11.71 -0.17 5.40
N GLY A 62 -11.35 0.70 6.34
CA GLY A 62 -11.76 0.66 7.74
C GLY A 62 -11.37 -0.62 8.50
N LYS A 63 -12.13 -0.90 9.57
CA LYS A 63 -11.85 -1.98 10.53
C LYS A 63 -11.90 -3.38 9.91
N GLU A 64 -12.69 -3.58 8.86
CA GLU A 64 -12.80 -4.88 8.18
C GLU A 64 -11.46 -5.30 7.56
N PHE A 65 -10.74 -4.34 6.97
CA PHE A 65 -9.44 -4.59 6.38
C PHE A 65 -8.34 -4.80 7.43
N LEU A 66 -8.34 -3.99 8.49
CA LEU A 66 -7.43 -4.20 9.63
C LEU A 66 -7.66 -5.57 10.29
N GLY A 67 -8.91 -6.01 10.41
CA GLY A 67 -9.26 -7.34 10.90
C GLY A 67 -8.69 -8.46 10.02
N LYS A 68 -8.72 -8.30 8.69
CA LYS A 68 -8.11 -9.25 7.75
C LYS A 68 -6.59 -9.28 7.87
N ILE A 69 -5.95 -8.11 8.01
CA ILE A 69 -4.50 -8.00 8.23
C ILE A 69 -4.12 -8.74 9.52
N ASN A 70 -4.81 -8.45 10.63
CA ASN A 70 -4.54 -9.09 11.92
C ASN A 70 -4.76 -10.61 11.87
N SER A 71 -5.83 -11.07 11.21
CA SER A 71 -6.09 -12.50 11.02
C SER A 71 -4.99 -13.17 10.20
N PHE A 72 -4.50 -12.50 9.16
CA PHE A 72 -3.39 -12.98 8.34
C PHE A 72 -2.09 -13.10 9.16
N PHE A 73 -1.71 -12.07 9.92
CA PHE A 73 -0.54 -12.10 10.79
C PHE A 73 -0.64 -13.17 11.88
N ASN A 74 -1.82 -13.34 12.50
CA ASN A 74 -2.03 -14.39 13.49
C ASN A 74 -1.87 -15.80 12.90
N LYS A 75 -2.38 -16.03 11.68
CA LYS A 75 -2.16 -17.29 10.96
C LYS A 75 -0.67 -17.52 10.64
N LEU A 76 0.02 -16.47 10.23
CA LEU A 76 1.45 -16.54 9.94
C LEU A 76 2.26 -16.91 11.20
N ASN A 77 1.96 -16.27 12.33
CA ASN A 77 2.60 -16.53 13.62
C ASN A 77 2.31 -17.96 14.13
N PHE A 78 1.09 -18.46 13.93
CA PHE A 78 0.75 -19.85 14.28
C PHE A 78 1.54 -20.86 13.44
N PHE A 79 1.74 -20.60 12.15
CA PHE A 79 2.53 -21.46 11.27
C PHE A 79 4.02 -21.48 11.65
N GLN A 80 4.52 -20.39 12.25
CA GLN A 80 5.89 -20.32 12.77
C GLN A 80 6.09 -21.09 14.08
N LYS A 81 5.03 -21.31 14.87
CA LYS A 81 5.12 -22.03 16.16
C LYS A 81 4.97 -23.55 16.03
N GLY A 82 4.59 -24.04 14.86
CA GLY A 82 4.47 -25.46 14.52
C GLY A 82 5.67 -26.07 13.80
N LYS A 83 6.78 -25.32 13.68
CA LYS A 83 8.10 -25.80 13.24
C LYS A 83 9.06 -25.77 14.42
#